data_AF-A0A8C7HYG7-F1
#
_entry.id   AF-A0A8C7HYG7-F1
#
_cell.length_a   1.000
_cell.length_b   1.000
_cell.length_c   1.000
_cell.angle_alpha   90.00
_cell.angle_beta   90.00
_cell.angle_gamma   90.00
#
_symmetry.space_group_name_H-M   'P 1'
#
loop_
_entity.id
_entity.type
_entity.pdbx_description
1 polymer ?
#
loop_
_entity_poly.entity_id
_entity_poly.type
_entity_poly.pdbx_seq_one_letter_code
_entity_poly.pdbx_strand_id
1 'polypeptide(L)'
;MTDTKRLAISIIQFLHDQLGSGSLSSDAQESLEVAVQCLETAFEVSTDDQTLSVTQTLPEIFASATQKHPETSQVKINTATDSPTGEEVAEAERLKTDGNDQMKVEKFGAAVEFYSKAIAINPRNAVYYCNRAAAYSKLGNYAGAVQDCELAIGIDPNYSKAYGRMGLALASLNKHTEAVGYYKKALELDPENDTYKSNLKIAEQKMETPSPTGGMGGVDLAGLLSNPGFMNMVSSMKAEMMSGMMSGAYGPMGAPAVPGLGAGPGGQQFAQQMQQQNPELIEQLRSQIHSRTPSGSNEEQP
;
A
#
# COMPACT_ATOMS: atom_id res chain seq x y z
N MET A 1 30.12 -5.28 -20.73
CA MET A 1 30.80 -4.93 -19.47
C MET A 1 31.33 -3.50 -19.48
N THR A 2 31.90 -3.01 -20.59
CA THR A 2 32.47 -1.66 -20.70
C THR A 2 31.45 -0.54 -20.42
N ASP A 3 30.22 -0.64 -20.93
CA ASP A 3 29.19 0.39 -20.70
C ASP A 3 28.73 0.44 -19.24
N THR A 4 28.64 -0.71 -18.58
CA THR A 4 28.31 -0.82 -17.15
C THR A 4 29.41 -0.17 -16.29
N LYS A 5 30.68 -0.40 -16.62
CA LYS A 5 31.83 0.23 -15.94
C LYS A 5 31.86 1.75 -16.15
N ARG A 6 31.53 2.23 -17.36
CA ARG A 6 31.40 3.66 -17.66
C ARG A 6 30.29 4.33 -16.86
N LEU A 7 29.13 3.67 -16.74
CA LEU A 7 28.03 4.16 -15.90
C LEU A 7 28.42 4.23 -14.42
N ALA A 8 29.10 3.20 -13.90
CA ALA A 8 29.59 3.19 -12.53
C ALA A 8 30.53 4.38 -12.25
N ILE A 9 31.46 4.66 -13.16
CA ILE A 9 32.36 5.83 -13.07
C ILE A 9 31.59 7.15 -13.10
N SER A 10 30.55 7.30 -13.95
CA SER A 10 29.73 8.52 -13.95
C SER A 10 29.02 8.77 -12.62
N ILE A 11 28.57 7.70 -11.95
CA ILE A 11 27.95 7.78 -10.63
C ILE A 11 28.99 8.15 -9.58
N ILE A 12 30.15 7.48 -9.58
CA ILE A 12 31.24 7.76 -8.64
C ILE A 12 31.70 9.23 -8.75
N GLN A 13 31.92 9.73 -9.97
CA GLN A 13 32.32 11.13 -10.21
C GLN A 13 31.29 12.12 -9.66
N PHE A 14 30.00 11.87 -9.88
CA PHE A 14 28.94 12.69 -9.32
C PHE A 14 28.96 12.71 -7.78
N LEU A 15 29.17 11.56 -7.14
CA LEU A 15 29.26 11.49 -5.67
C LEU A 15 30.48 12.27 -5.13
N HIS A 16 31.62 12.20 -5.81
CA HIS A 16 32.79 13.04 -5.46
C HIS A 16 32.49 14.54 -5.61
N ASP A 17 31.79 14.95 -6.66
CA ASP A 17 31.39 16.35 -6.84
C ASP A 17 30.47 16.82 -5.70
N GLN A 18 29.57 15.95 -5.20
CA GLN A 18 28.72 16.24 -4.04
C GLN A 18 29.51 16.31 -2.72
N LEU A 19 30.56 15.50 -2.56
CA LEU A 19 31.47 15.60 -1.41
C LEU A 19 32.25 16.92 -1.41
N GLY A 20 32.68 17.38 -2.59
CA GLY A 20 33.43 18.63 -2.76
C GLY A 20 32.60 19.91 -2.67
N SER A 21 31.27 19.84 -2.81
CA SER A 21 30.38 21.02 -2.84
C SER A 21 30.12 21.65 -1.45
N GLY A 22 30.41 20.93 -0.36
CA GLY A 22 30.30 21.43 1.02
C GLY A 22 28.88 21.64 1.54
N SER A 23 27.84 21.17 0.83
CA SER A 23 26.43 21.33 1.21
C SER A 23 25.87 20.19 2.08
N LEU A 24 26.67 19.15 2.35
CA LEU A 24 26.26 17.94 3.07
C LEU A 24 26.69 17.99 4.54
N SER A 25 25.93 17.31 5.43
CA SER A 25 26.35 17.09 6.81
C SER A 25 27.51 16.09 6.89
N SER A 26 28.28 16.11 7.99
CA SER A 26 29.39 15.18 8.23
C SER A 26 28.97 13.71 8.06
N ASP A 27 27.86 13.31 8.69
CA ASP A 27 27.34 11.94 8.60
C ASP A 27 26.97 11.55 7.15
N ALA A 28 26.47 12.51 6.37
CA ALA A 28 26.12 12.28 4.97
C ALA A 28 27.36 12.19 4.07
N GLN A 29 28.43 12.94 4.38
CA GLN A 29 29.71 12.85 3.69
C GLN A 29 30.35 11.48 3.92
N GLU A 30 30.43 11.02 5.18
CA GLU A 30 30.95 9.68 5.50
C GLU A 30 30.17 8.57 4.78
N SER A 31 28.84 8.70 4.75
CA SER A 31 27.98 7.75 4.04
C SER A 31 28.25 7.72 2.53
N LEU A 32 28.52 8.88 1.93
CA LEU A 32 28.81 8.97 0.49
C LEU A 32 30.20 8.43 0.14
N GLU A 33 31.21 8.66 1.00
CA GLU A 33 32.55 8.09 0.84
C GLU A 33 32.52 6.56 0.86
N VAL A 34 31.75 5.96 1.77
CA VAL A 34 31.55 4.51 1.81
C VAL A 34 30.87 4.00 0.54
N ALA A 35 29.85 4.72 0.05
CA ALA A 35 29.16 4.36 -1.18
C ALA A 35 30.10 4.38 -2.40
N VAL A 36 30.97 5.38 -2.51
CA VAL A 36 32.00 5.47 -3.56
C VAL A 36 32.91 4.24 -3.53
N GLN A 37 33.48 3.90 -2.37
CA GLN A 37 34.39 2.76 -2.24
C GLN A 37 33.71 1.42 -2.58
N CYS A 38 32.44 1.27 -2.21
CA CYS A 38 31.63 0.10 -2.55
C CYS A 38 31.47 -0.04 -4.07
N LEU A 39 31.20 1.07 -4.78
CA LEU A 39 31.02 1.08 -6.23
C LEU A 39 32.34 0.80 -6.97
N GLU A 40 33.44 1.41 -6.54
CA GLU A 40 34.78 1.15 -7.11
C GLU A 40 35.16 -0.33 -7.00
N THR A 41 34.92 -0.92 -5.83
CA THR A 41 35.20 -2.34 -5.56
C THR A 41 34.28 -3.27 -6.35
N ALA A 42 32.97 -3.00 -6.37
CA ALA A 42 31.99 -3.88 -7.00
C ALA A 42 32.12 -3.92 -8.53
N PHE A 43 32.52 -2.81 -9.14
CA PHE A 43 32.64 -2.69 -10.60
C PHE A 43 34.09 -2.80 -11.11
N GLU A 44 35.07 -2.92 -10.21
CA GLU A 44 36.51 -2.93 -10.51
C GLU A 44 36.86 -1.74 -11.42
N VAL A 45 36.58 -0.54 -10.93
CA VAL A 45 36.79 0.73 -11.63
C VAL A 45 37.50 1.74 -10.73
N SER A 46 38.25 2.65 -11.35
CA SER A 46 38.90 3.78 -10.68
C SER A 46 38.67 5.05 -11.50
N THR A 47 38.53 6.18 -10.82
CA THR A 47 38.38 7.50 -11.44
C THR A 47 39.61 7.97 -12.23
N ASP A 48 40.77 7.34 -12.03
CA ASP A 48 42.01 7.62 -12.74
C ASP A 48 42.09 6.93 -14.12
N ASP A 49 41.18 6.01 -14.43
CA ASP A 49 41.17 5.28 -15.70
C ASP A 49 40.60 6.13 -16.86
N GLN A 50 41.50 6.75 -17.63
CA GLN A 50 41.16 7.57 -18.79
C GLN A 50 40.44 6.79 -19.91
N THR A 51 40.48 5.46 -19.93
CA THR A 51 39.80 4.65 -20.97
C THR A 51 38.29 4.56 -20.76
N LEU A 52 37.83 4.90 -19.55
CA LEU A 52 36.44 4.87 -19.13
C LEU A 52 35.84 6.27 -18.94
N SER A 53 36.56 7.32 -19.35
CA SER A 53 36.08 8.70 -19.31
C SER A 53 34.77 8.85 -20.09
N VAL A 54 33.78 9.49 -19.47
CA VAL A 54 32.52 9.84 -20.11
C VAL A 54 32.55 11.29 -20.59
N THR A 55 31.95 11.56 -21.75
CA THR A 55 31.96 12.89 -22.39
C THR A 55 30.91 13.83 -21.82
N GLN A 56 29.97 13.33 -21.01
CA GLN A 56 28.91 14.09 -20.36
C GLN A 56 28.86 13.68 -18.89
N THR A 57 28.62 14.65 -18.00
CA THR A 57 28.46 14.38 -16.57
C THR A 57 27.10 13.73 -16.30
N LEU A 58 26.96 13.01 -15.17
CA LEU A 58 25.69 12.37 -14.82
C LEU A 58 24.52 13.38 -14.72
N PRO A 59 24.70 14.60 -14.15
CA PRO A 59 23.68 15.64 -14.19
C PRO A 59 23.34 16.11 -15.60
N GLU A 60 24.30 16.19 -16.53
CA GLU A 60 24.03 16.56 -17.93
C GLU A 60 23.35 15.44 -18.71
N ILE A 61 23.68 14.18 -18.43
CA ILE A 61 22.99 13.01 -18.98
C ILE A 61 21.56 12.98 -18.45
N PHE A 62 21.38 13.21 -17.14
CA PHE A 62 20.06 13.30 -16.52
C PHE A 62 19.28 14.49 -17.08
N ALA A 63 19.89 15.67 -17.20
CA ALA A 63 19.29 16.86 -17.81
C ALA A 63 18.95 16.60 -19.29
N SER A 64 19.81 15.92 -20.05
CA SER A 64 19.56 15.59 -21.45
C SER A 64 18.48 14.51 -21.60
N ALA A 65 18.40 13.54 -20.70
CA ALA A 65 17.34 12.53 -20.66
C ALA A 65 16.01 13.15 -20.25
N THR A 66 16.03 14.06 -19.28
CA THR A 66 14.89 14.85 -18.81
C THR A 66 14.61 16.07 -19.68
N GLN A 67 15.42 16.43 -20.67
CA GLN A 67 15.10 17.42 -21.70
C GLN A 67 14.69 16.76 -23.01
N LYS A 68 15.15 15.54 -23.29
CA LYS A 68 14.55 14.63 -24.30
C LYS A 68 13.17 14.11 -23.85
N HIS A 69 12.91 14.14 -22.55
CA HIS A 69 11.56 14.05 -21.95
C HIS A 69 11.35 15.21 -20.99
N PRO A 70 11.00 16.41 -21.50
CA PRO A 70 10.92 17.61 -20.68
C PRO A 70 9.68 17.66 -19.79
N GLU A 71 9.16 16.56 -19.22
CA GLU A 71 8.09 16.55 -18.20
C GLU A 71 7.94 15.23 -17.41
N THR A 72 8.46 15.24 -16.18
CA THR A 72 7.90 14.49 -15.05
C THR A 72 7.85 15.44 -13.86
N SER A 73 6.79 16.25 -13.82
CA SER A 73 6.19 16.94 -12.65
C SER A 73 5.08 17.91 -13.07
N GLN A 74 4.92 18.14 -14.37
CA GLN A 74 3.64 18.40 -15.01
C GLN A 74 3.48 17.29 -16.06
N VAL A 75 2.26 16.96 -16.46
CA VAL A 75 2.02 15.97 -17.52
C VAL A 75 1.98 16.74 -18.83
N LYS A 76 3.03 16.61 -19.66
CA LYS A 76 3.07 17.21 -20.99
C LYS A 76 2.18 16.34 -21.81
N ILE A 77 0.93 16.74 -21.82
CA ILE A 77 0.06 16.51 -22.95
C ILE A 77 0.89 16.93 -24.17
N ASN A 78 1.32 15.94 -24.96
CA ASN A 78 1.94 16.19 -26.25
C ASN A 78 1.09 17.23 -26.99
N THR A 79 1.62 18.43 -27.15
CA THR A 79 1.15 19.42 -28.12
C THR A 79 1.68 19.02 -29.48
N ALA A 80 1.31 17.82 -29.93
CA ALA A 80 1.15 17.55 -31.34
C ALA A 80 -0.26 18.03 -31.69
N THR A 81 -0.31 19.08 -32.50
CA THR A 81 -1.49 19.84 -32.92
C THR A 81 -2.32 19.15 -33.98
N ASP A 82 -2.43 17.82 -33.95
CA ASP A 82 -3.40 17.09 -34.75
C ASP A 82 -4.23 16.22 -33.81
N SER A 83 -5.45 16.69 -33.52
CA SER A 83 -6.50 15.77 -33.05
C SER A 83 -6.55 14.61 -34.05
N PRO A 84 -6.56 13.35 -33.58
CA PRO A 84 -6.58 12.20 -34.48
C PRO A 84 -7.73 12.33 -35.47
N THR A 85 -7.44 12.05 -36.73
CA THR A 85 -8.41 12.05 -37.83
C THR A 85 -9.55 11.08 -37.52
N GLY A 86 -10.70 11.24 -38.19
CA GLY A 86 -11.85 10.35 -37.97
C GLY A 86 -11.51 8.86 -38.18
N GLU A 87 -10.61 8.56 -39.10
CA GLU A 87 -10.12 7.19 -39.36
C GLU A 87 -9.23 6.67 -38.22
N GLU A 88 -8.34 7.50 -37.67
CA GLU A 88 -7.49 7.16 -36.52
C GLU A 88 -8.32 6.96 -35.25
N VAL A 89 -9.33 7.80 -35.02
CA VAL A 89 -10.28 7.60 -33.91
C VAL A 89 -11.02 6.28 -34.07
N ALA A 90 -11.51 5.97 -35.27
CA ALA A 90 -12.16 4.68 -35.52
C ALA A 90 -11.22 3.50 -35.29
N GLU A 91 -9.94 3.62 -35.68
CA GLU A 91 -8.93 2.60 -35.42
C GLU A 91 -8.62 2.43 -33.92
N ALA A 92 -8.47 3.52 -33.18
CA ALA A 92 -8.28 3.47 -31.73
C ALA A 92 -9.47 2.79 -31.02
N GLU A 93 -10.69 3.06 -31.47
CA GLU A 93 -11.91 2.41 -30.96
C GLU A 93 -11.98 0.92 -31.33
N ARG A 94 -11.50 0.52 -32.51
CA ARG A 94 -11.32 -0.90 -32.88
C ARG A 94 -10.31 -1.59 -31.97
N LEU A 95 -9.13 -1.01 -31.78
CA LEU A 95 -8.10 -1.53 -30.89
C LEU A 95 -8.60 -1.66 -29.43
N LYS A 96 -9.36 -0.67 -28.94
CA LYS A 96 -10.03 -0.77 -27.63
C LYS A 96 -11.00 -1.96 -27.59
N THR A 97 -11.75 -2.20 -28.66
CA THR A 97 -12.69 -3.33 -28.75
C THR A 97 -11.95 -4.66 -28.77
N ASP A 98 -10.87 -4.79 -29.54
CA ASP A 98 -10.01 -5.97 -29.55
C ASP A 98 -9.41 -6.24 -28.16
N GLY A 99 -8.95 -5.19 -27.47
CA GLY A 99 -8.49 -5.27 -26.09
C GLY A 99 -9.58 -5.77 -25.14
N ASN A 100 -10.81 -5.29 -25.28
CA ASN A 100 -11.95 -5.78 -24.49
C ASN A 100 -12.26 -7.25 -24.78
N ASP A 101 -12.12 -7.70 -26.02
CA ASP A 101 -12.33 -9.09 -26.39
C ASP A 101 -11.21 -10.00 -25.82
N GLN A 102 -9.96 -9.52 -25.81
CA GLN A 102 -8.87 -10.21 -25.10
C GLN A 102 -9.14 -10.30 -23.59
N MET A 103 -9.74 -9.28 -22.97
CA MET A 103 -10.15 -9.35 -21.56
C MET A 103 -11.20 -10.44 -21.30
N LYS A 104 -12.16 -10.65 -22.22
CA LYS A 104 -13.20 -11.68 -22.08
C LYS A 104 -12.64 -13.09 -22.16
N VAL A 105 -11.59 -13.31 -22.95
CA VAL A 105 -10.89 -14.60 -23.05
C VAL A 105 -9.69 -14.70 -22.10
N GLU A 106 -9.62 -13.82 -21.10
CA GLU A 106 -8.60 -13.78 -20.04
C GLU A 106 -7.15 -13.65 -20.53
N LYS A 107 -6.94 -13.18 -21.76
CA LYS A 107 -5.62 -12.88 -22.34
C LYS A 107 -5.20 -11.46 -21.98
N PHE A 108 -4.95 -11.22 -20.70
CA PHE A 108 -4.72 -9.87 -20.17
C PHE A 108 -3.46 -9.19 -20.75
N GLY A 109 -2.39 -9.93 -21.05
CA GLY A 109 -1.20 -9.37 -21.71
C GLY A 109 -1.51 -8.82 -23.11
N ALA A 110 -2.25 -9.57 -23.91
CA ALA A 110 -2.69 -9.11 -25.23
C ALA A 110 -3.65 -7.90 -25.12
N ALA A 111 -4.52 -7.89 -24.10
CA ALA A 111 -5.37 -6.73 -23.83
C ALA A 111 -4.55 -5.46 -23.56
N VAL A 112 -3.48 -5.56 -22.76
CA VAL A 112 -2.54 -4.44 -22.50
C VAL A 112 -1.92 -3.93 -23.80
N GLU A 113 -1.50 -4.81 -24.71
CA GLU A 113 -0.92 -4.42 -25.99
C GLU A 113 -1.94 -3.64 -26.85
N PHE A 114 -3.17 -4.14 -26.97
CA PHE A 114 -4.22 -3.46 -27.73
C PHE A 114 -4.58 -2.10 -27.17
N TYR A 115 -4.76 -1.97 -25.85
CA TYR A 115 -5.01 -0.66 -25.23
C TYR A 115 -3.82 0.28 -25.39
N SER A 116 -2.58 -0.23 -25.34
CA SER A 116 -1.38 0.58 -25.54
C SER A 116 -1.30 1.13 -26.97
N LYS A 117 -1.69 0.33 -27.97
CA LYS A 117 -1.82 0.80 -29.36
C LYS A 117 -2.92 1.86 -29.49
N ALA A 118 -4.08 1.68 -28.85
CA ALA A 118 -5.16 2.68 -28.84
C ALA A 118 -4.71 4.00 -28.19
N ILE A 119 -3.96 3.92 -27.08
CA ILE A 119 -3.37 5.09 -26.39
C ILE A 119 -2.36 5.82 -27.28
N ALA A 120 -1.55 5.09 -28.05
CA ALA A 120 -0.58 5.69 -28.96
C ALA A 120 -1.27 6.53 -30.06
N ILE A 121 -2.47 6.15 -30.48
CA ILE A 121 -3.26 6.88 -31.48
C ILE A 121 -4.01 8.05 -30.84
N ASN A 122 -4.69 7.84 -29.71
CA ASN A 122 -5.40 8.89 -28.99
C ASN A 122 -5.01 8.89 -27.50
N PRO A 123 -3.97 9.65 -27.12
CA PRO A 123 -3.47 9.67 -25.75
C PRO A 123 -4.34 10.48 -24.80
N ARG A 124 -5.40 11.15 -25.28
CA ARG A 124 -6.33 11.96 -24.47
C ARG A 124 -7.64 11.23 -24.19
N ASN A 125 -7.70 9.91 -24.35
CA ASN A 125 -8.89 9.13 -24.03
C ASN A 125 -8.72 8.38 -22.69
N ALA A 126 -9.41 8.86 -21.64
CA ALA A 126 -9.37 8.28 -20.29
C ALA A 126 -9.81 6.80 -20.25
N VAL A 127 -10.69 6.38 -21.17
CA VAL A 127 -11.22 5.01 -21.22
C VAL A 127 -10.11 4.00 -21.50
N TYR A 128 -9.14 4.33 -22.36
CA TYR A 128 -8.09 3.40 -22.74
C TYR A 128 -7.13 3.11 -21.59
N TYR A 129 -6.69 4.15 -20.88
CA TYR A 129 -5.87 4.00 -19.68
C TYR A 129 -6.62 3.24 -18.60
N CYS A 130 -7.88 3.62 -18.33
CA CYS A 130 -8.70 2.91 -17.36
C CYS A 130 -8.80 1.42 -17.71
N ASN A 131 -9.05 1.06 -18.97
CA ASN A 131 -9.14 -0.32 -19.44
C ASN A 131 -7.81 -1.08 -19.33
N ARG A 132 -6.69 -0.43 -19.65
CA ARG A 132 -5.36 -1.01 -19.43
C ARG A 132 -5.05 -1.22 -17.95
N ALA A 133 -5.48 -0.32 -17.06
CA ALA A 133 -5.37 -0.49 -15.61
C ALA A 133 -6.12 -1.74 -15.10
N ALA A 134 -7.28 -2.06 -15.69
CA ALA A 134 -7.98 -3.31 -15.36
C ALA A 134 -7.20 -4.54 -15.82
N ALA A 135 -6.61 -4.51 -17.01
CA ALA A 135 -5.76 -5.59 -17.50
C ALA A 135 -4.51 -5.76 -16.61
N TYR A 136 -3.86 -4.66 -16.22
CA TYR A 136 -2.74 -4.69 -15.28
C TYR A 136 -3.12 -5.25 -13.91
N SER A 137 -4.28 -4.87 -13.37
CA SER A 137 -4.79 -5.44 -12.12
C SER A 137 -5.01 -6.96 -12.21
N LYS A 138 -5.47 -7.45 -13.37
CA LYS A 138 -5.62 -8.90 -13.62
C LYS A 138 -4.29 -9.63 -13.75
N LEU A 139 -3.24 -8.94 -14.20
CA LEU A 139 -1.86 -9.45 -14.25
C LEU A 139 -1.12 -9.32 -12.91
N GLY A 140 -1.73 -8.74 -11.87
CA GLY A 140 -1.07 -8.44 -10.60
C GLY A 140 -0.12 -7.24 -10.65
N ASN A 141 -0.03 -6.52 -11.78
CA ASN A 141 0.74 -5.30 -11.90
C ASN A 141 -0.05 -4.10 -11.34
N TYR A 142 -0.23 -4.06 -10.02
CA TYR A 142 -1.02 -3.01 -9.38
C TYR A 142 -0.35 -1.64 -9.46
N ALA A 143 0.98 -1.57 -9.50
CA ALA A 143 1.71 -0.31 -9.68
C ALA A 143 1.43 0.32 -11.06
N GLY A 144 1.46 -0.48 -12.13
CA GLY A 144 1.06 0.00 -13.47
C GLY A 144 -0.42 0.37 -13.55
N ALA A 145 -1.29 -0.34 -12.83
CA ALA A 145 -2.70 0.01 -12.74
C ALA A 145 -2.94 1.36 -12.05
N VAL A 146 -2.17 1.68 -10.98
CA VAL A 146 -2.21 3.01 -10.33
C VAL A 146 -1.83 4.10 -11.33
N GLN A 147 -0.68 3.97 -12.01
CA GLN A 147 -0.21 4.96 -12.98
C GLN A 147 -1.26 5.24 -14.08
N ASP A 148 -1.86 4.18 -14.63
CA ASP A 148 -2.91 4.34 -15.65
C ASP A 148 -4.19 4.97 -15.09
N CYS A 149 -4.54 4.70 -13.83
CA CYS A 149 -5.68 5.36 -13.19
C CYS A 149 -5.42 6.85 -12.94
N GLU A 150 -4.20 7.24 -12.55
CA GLU A 150 -3.81 8.65 -12.38
C GLU A 150 -3.95 9.41 -13.71
N LEU A 151 -3.46 8.82 -14.81
CA LEU A 151 -3.60 9.39 -16.15
C LEU A 151 -5.07 9.49 -16.57
N ALA A 152 -5.86 8.44 -16.35
CA ALA A 152 -7.28 8.46 -16.68
C ALA A 152 -8.04 9.56 -15.91
N ILE A 153 -7.75 9.74 -14.61
CA ILE A 153 -8.33 10.78 -13.77
C ILE A 153 -7.87 12.18 -14.21
N GLY A 154 -6.60 12.34 -14.58
CA GLY A 154 -6.09 13.61 -15.10
C GLY A 154 -6.73 14.03 -16.43
N ILE A 155 -7.13 13.07 -17.26
CA ILE A 155 -7.84 13.30 -18.52
C ILE A 155 -9.33 13.57 -18.29
N ASP A 156 -10.00 12.74 -17.48
CA ASP A 156 -11.42 12.88 -17.14
C ASP A 156 -11.63 12.73 -15.61
N PRO A 157 -11.66 13.86 -14.88
CA PRO A 157 -11.89 13.87 -13.43
C PRO A 157 -13.29 13.39 -13.00
N ASN A 158 -14.23 13.24 -13.92
CA ASN A 158 -15.58 12.76 -13.62
C ASN A 158 -15.73 11.26 -13.94
N TYR A 159 -14.65 10.58 -14.31
CA TYR A 159 -14.72 9.17 -14.69
C TYR A 159 -14.68 8.23 -13.49
N SER A 160 -15.86 7.92 -12.92
CA SER A 160 -16.01 7.10 -11.71
C SER A 160 -15.26 5.76 -11.75
N LYS A 161 -15.19 5.10 -12.92
CA LYS A 161 -14.47 3.83 -13.11
C LYS A 161 -12.97 3.93 -12.85
N ALA A 162 -12.35 5.06 -13.17
CA ALA A 162 -10.93 5.27 -12.91
C ALA A 162 -10.66 5.35 -11.40
N TYR A 163 -11.48 6.07 -10.65
CA TYR A 163 -11.42 6.12 -9.18
C TYR A 163 -11.67 4.75 -8.54
N GLY A 164 -12.67 4.01 -9.01
CA GLY A 164 -12.94 2.65 -8.51
C GLY A 164 -11.79 1.68 -8.77
N ARG A 165 -11.13 1.77 -9.92
CA ARG A 165 -9.95 0.94 -10.26
C ARG A 165 -8.71 1.37 -9.50
N MET A 166 -8.53 2.67 -9.24
CA MET A 166 -7.48 3.20 -8.37
C MET A 166 -7.60 2.61 -6.96
N GLY A 167 -8.80 2.67 -6.37
CA GLY A 167 -9.07 2.09 -5.05
C GLY A 167 -8.76 0.60 -5.01
N LEU A 168 -9.07 -0.14 -6.09
CA LEU A 168 -8.76 -1.57 -6.18
C LEU A 168 -7.26 -1.83 -6.22
N ALA A 169 -6.53 -1.13 -7.08
CA ALA A 169 -5.09 -1.29 -7.21
C ALA A 169 -4.36 -0.94 -5.90
N LEU A 170 -4.75 0.16 -5.24
CA LEU A 170 -4.20 0.55 -3.94
C LEU A 170 -4.52 -0.46 -2.83
N ALA A 171 -5.74 -0.98 -2.78
CA ALA A 171 -6.11 -2.01 -1.82
C ALA A 171 -5.31 -3.30 -2.04
N SER A 172 -5.04 -3.69 -3.29
CA SER A 172 -4.17 -4.81 -3.63
C SER A 172 -2.69 -4.58 -3.27
N LEU A 173 -2.26 -3.32 -3.17
CA LEU A 173 -0.95 -2.93 -2.63
C LEU A 173 -0.95 -2.75 -1.10
N ASN A 174 -2.00 -3.18 -0.40
CA ASN A 174 -2.22 -3.00 1.05
C ASN A 174 -2.28 -1.53 1.51
N LYS A 175 -2.49 -0.59 0.59
CA LYS A 175 -2.68 0.84 0.87
C LYS A 175 -4.15 1.15 1.14
N HIS A 176 -4.71 0.52 2.18
CA HIS A 176 -6.16 0.55 2.45
C HIS A 176 -6.67 1.96 2.77
N THR A 177 -5.91 2.77 3.50
CA THR A 177 -6.26 4.17 3.82
C THR A 177 -6.44 5.02 2.57
N GLU A 178 -5.51 4.93 1.62
CA GLU A 178 -5.60 5.65 0.35
C GLU A 178 -6.76 5.11 -0.50
N ALA A 179 -6.92 3.78 -0.56
CA ALA A 179 -7.99 3.13 -1.32
C ALA A 179 -9.40 3.59 -0.90
N VAL A 180 -9.63 3.75 0.41
CA VAL A 180 -10.91 4.27 0.96
C VAL A 180 -11.24 5.64 0.38
N GLY A 181 -10.27 6.54 0.29
CA GLY A 181 -10.46 7.88 -0.30
C GLY A 181 -10.92 7.80 -1.76
N TYR A 182 -10.27 6.95 -2.56
CA TYR A 182 -10.63 6.78 -3.97
C TYR A 182 -11.99 6.09 -4.17
N TYR A 183 -12.35 5.11 -3.34
CA TYR A 183 -13.68 4.50 -3.41
C TYR A 183 -14.79 5.47 -3.01
N LYS A 184 -14.58 6.30 -1.99
CA LYS A 184 -15.51 7.38 -1.63
C LYS A 184 -15.71 8.33 -2.79
N LYS A 185 -14.62 8.74 -3.45
CA LYS A 185 -14.71 9.60 -4.64
C LYS A 185 -15.44 8.92 -5.80
N ALA A 186 -15.22 7.63 -6.02
CA ALA A 186 -15.95 6.86 -7.02
C ALA A 186 -17.46 6.82 -6.74
N LEU A 187 -17.86 6.69 -5.47
CA LEU A 187 -19.26 6.70 -5.03
C LEU A 187 -19.90 8.09 -5.04
N GLU A 188 -19.13 9.16 -4.88
CA GLU A 188 -19.64 10.53 -5.11
C GLU A 188 -20.09 10.71 -6.58
N LEU A 189 -19.36 10.10 -7.51
CA LEU A 189 -19.63 10.18 -8.95
C LEU A 189 -20.66 9.15 -9.42
N ASP A 190 -20.72 7.97 -8.79
CA ASP A 190 -21.66 6.88 -9.10
C ASP A 190 -22.16 6.21 -7.81
N PRO A 191 -23.17 6.81 -7.13
CA PRO A 191 -23.62 6.38 -5.81
C PRO A 191 -24.27 4.99 -5.77
N GLU A 192 -24.80 4.51 -6.90
CA GLU A 192 -25.52 3.24 -6.99
C GLU A 192 -24.60 2.04 -7.28
N ASN A 193 -23.29 2.27 -7.37
CA ASN A 193 -22.35 1.22 -7.71
C ASN A 193 -22.05 0.27 -6.54
N ASP A 194 -22.70 -0.89 -6.53
CA ASP A 194 -22.53 -1.90 -5.47
C ASP A 194 -21.11 -2.46 -5.36
N THR A 195 -20.35 -2.47 -6.47
CA THR A 195 -18.94 -2.91 -6.45
C THR A 195 -18.09 -1.93 -5.63
N TYR A 196 -18.30 -0.62 -5.81
CA TYR A 196 -17.57 0.39 -5.03
C TYR A 196 -17.98 0.35 -3.56
N LYS A 197 -19.27 0.20 -3.24
CA LYS A 197 -19.75 0.04 -1.85
C LYS A 197 -19.11 -1.15 -1.17
N SER A 198 -19.10 -2.31 -1.85
CA SER A 198 -18.54 -3.55 -1.32
C SER A 198 -17.04 -3.44 -1.10
N ASN A 199 -16.30 -2.90 -2.08
CA ASN A 199 -14.85 -2.75 -1.98
C ASN A 199 -14.43 -1.70 -0.94
N LEU A 200 -15.20 -0.61 -0.80
CA LEU A 200 -15.01 0.38 0.26
C LEU A 200 -15.11 -0.28 1.63
N LYS A 201 -16.17 -1.05 1.87
CA LYS A 201 -16.38 -1.75 3.14
C LYS A 201 -15.23 -2.72 3.45
N ILE A 202 -14.76 -3.47 2.45
CA ILE A 202 -13.60 -4.37 2.61
C ILE A 202 -12.34 -3.57 2.96
N ALA A 203 -12.10 -2.44 2.30
CA ALA A 203 -10.94 -1.59 2.59
C ALA A 203 -11.01 -1.00 4.01
N GLU A 204 -12.18 -0.54 4.47
CA GLU A 204 -12.39 -0.02 5.83
C GLU A 204 -12.16 -1.10 6.89
N GLN A 205 -12.69 -2.31 6.70
CA GLN A 205 -12.46 -3.44 7.61
C GLN A 205 -10.97 -3.83 7.75
N LYS A 206 -10.22 -3.73 6.64
CA LYS A 206 -8.77 -3.98 6.64
C LYS A 206 -7.95 -2.88 7.31
N MET A 207 -8.53 -1.70 7.53
CA MET A 207 -7.90 -0.65 8.37
C MET A 207 -8.16 -0.89 9.86
N GLU A 208 -9.32 -1.44 10.21
CA GLU A 208 -9.71 -1.73 11.60
C GLU A 208 -9.04 -2.99 12.17
N THR A 209 -8.56 -3.87 11.30
CA THR A 209 -7.77 -5.06 11.68
C THR A 209 -6.29 -4.74 11.52
N PRO A 210 -5.55 -4.34 12.58
CA PRO A 210 -4.11 -4.19 12.48
C PRO A 210 -3.52 -5.53 12.08
N SER A 211 -2.76 -5.53 10.97
CA SER A 211 -2.00 -6.70 10.55
C SER A 211 -1.07 -7.13 11.69
N PRO A 212 -1.05 -8.41 12.10
CA PRO A 212 -0.19 -8.87 13.20
C PRO A 212 1.32 -8.85 12.86
N THR A 213 1.70 -8.32 11.70
CA THR A 213 3.08 -8.28 11.18
C THR A 213 3.54 -6.88 10.75
N GLY A 214 2.77 -5.82 11.02
CA GLY A 214 3.13 -4.45 10.64
C GLY A 214 3.32 -3.56 11.86
N GLY A 215 4.56 -3.49 12.39
CA GLY A 215 5.03 -2.40 13.25
C GLY A 215 4.16 -2.09 14.48
N MET A 216 4.16 -2.98 15.47
CA MET A 216 3.80 -2.61 16.84
C MET A 216 4.81 -1.57 17.32
N GLY A 217 4.43 -0.30 17.28
CA GLY A 217 5.06 0.72 18.09
C GLY A 217 4.94 0.31 19.56
N GLY A 218 6.01 -0.25 20.10
CA GLY A 218 6.28 -0.32 21.54
C GLY A 218 5.67 -1.48 22.34
N VAL A 219 5.12 -2.52 21.71
CA VAL A 219 4.74 -3.73 22.47
C VAL A 219 5.73 -4.84 22.16
N ASP A 220 6.56 -5.14 23.14
CA ASP A 220 7.62 -6.15 23.06
C ASP A 220 7.02 -7.55 23.00
N LEU A 221 6.81 -8.04 21.77
CA LEU A 221 6.26 -9.37 21.49
C LEU A 221 7.14 -10.48 22.10
N ALA A 222 8.44 -10.23 22.28
CA ALA A 222 9.34 -11.17 22.96
C ALA A 222 8.99 -11.30 24.46
N GLY A 223 8.56 -10.21 25.11
CA GLY A 223 8.06 -10.22 26.49
C GLY A 223 6.70 -10.90 26.66
N LEU A 224 5.84 -10.82 25.64
CA LEU A 224 4.53 -11.51 25.65
C LEU A 224 4.67 -13.02 25.44
N LEU A 225 5.59 -13.47 24.58
CA LEU A 225 5.84 -14.89 24.34
C LEU A 225 6.52 -15.59 25.53
N SER A 226 7.26 -14.85 26.35
CA SER A 226 7.88 -15.35 27.57
C SER A 226 6.93 -15.32 28.78
N ASN A 227 5.72 -14.75 28.66
CA ASN A 227 4.72 -14.75 29.71
C ASN A 227 3.88 -16.05 29.68
N PRO A 228 3.96 -16.92 30.71
CA PRO A 228 3.22 -18.19 30.74
C PRO A 228 1.69 -17.99 30.71
N GLY A 229 1.19 -16.88 31.25
CA GLY A 229 -0.24 -16.55 31.22
C GLY A 229 -0.76 -16.25 29.81
N PHE A 230 0.07 -15.62 28.97
CA PHE A 230 -0.28 -15.34 27.58
C PHE A 230 -0.25 -16.62 26.74
N MET A 231 0.75 -17.48 26.92
CA MET A 231 0.80 -18.80 26.26
C MET A 231 -0.38 -19.69 26.66
N ASN A 232 -0.79 -19.66 27.93
CA ASN A 232 -1.99 -20.37 28.39
C ASN A 232 -3.26 -19.80 27.75
N MET A 233 -3.41 -18.47 27.66
CA MET A 233 -4.54 -17.82 26.99
C MET A 233 -4.59 -18.13 25.49
N VAL A 234 -3.46 -18.11 24.79
CA VAL A 234 -3.39 -18.49 23.37
C VAL A 234 -3.71 -19.97 23.18
N SER A 235 -3.23 -20.83 24.09
CA SER A 235 -3.51 -22.27 24.04
C SER A 235 -4.98 -22.60 24.35
N SER A 236 -5.60 -21.89 25.31
CA SER A 236 -7.01 -22.06 25.64
C SER A 236 -7.90 -21.56 24.51
N MET A 237 -7.57 -20.41 23.93
CA MET A 237 -8.28 -19.85 22.78
C MET A 237 -8.14 -20.75 21.54
N LYS A 238 -6.97 -21.33 21.31
CA LYS A 238 -6.75 -22.33 20.26
C LYS A 238 -7.53 -23.62 20.53
N ALA A 239 -7.61 -24.08 21.78
CA ALA A 239 -8.38 -25.26 22.16
C ALA A 239 -9.90 -25.03 22.00
N GLU A 240 -10.39 -23.83 22.33
CA GLU A 240 -11.79 -23.44 22.18
C GLU A 240 -12.17 -23.30 20.69
N MET A 241 -11.29 -22.72 19.88
CA MET A 241 -11.44 -22.65 18.43
C MET A 241 -11.39 -24.03 17.76
N MET A 242 -10.50 -24.91 18.21
CA MET A 242 -10.35 -26.28 17.68
C MET A 242 -11.51 -27.19 18.12
N SER A 243 -12.03 -27.01 19.34
CA SER A 243 -13.23 -27.67 19.85
C SER A 243 -14.49 -27.24 19.10
N GLY A 244 -14.59 -25.95 18.74
CA GLY A 244 -15.66 -25.42 17.88
C GLY A 244 -15.63 -25.97 16.45
N MET A 245 -14.44 -26.28 15.91
CA MET A 245 -14.31 -26.96 14.61
C MET A 245 -14.69 -28.45 14.66
N MET A 246 -14.42 -29.16 15.76
CA MET A 246 -14.78 -30.58 15.91
C MET A 246 -16.27 -30.81 16.20
N SER A 247 -16.97 -29.84 16.80
CA SER A 247 -18.41 -29.94 17.11
C SER A 247 -19.33 -29.60 15.93
N GLY A 248 -18.78 -29.27 14.75
CA GLY A 248 -19.56 -28.98 13.55
C GLY A 248 -20.36 -27.67 13.60
N ALA A 249 -20.03 -26.75 14.50
CA ALA A 249 -20.77 -25.50 14.71
C ALA A 249 -20.37 -24.35 13.77
N TYR A 250 -19.40 -24.54 12.86
CA TYR A 250 -19.03 -23.55 11.85
C TYR A 250 -19.50 -23.99 10.46
N GLY A 251 -20.67 -23.49 10.06
CA GLY A 251 -21.02 -23.37 8.64
C GLY A 251 -20.17 -22.28 7.97
N PRO A 252 -19.98 -22.34 6.64
CA PRO A 252 -19.21 -21.32 5.94
C PRO A 252 -20.04 -20.02 5.93
N MET A 253 -19.43 -18.93 6.39
CA MET A 253 -19.99 -17.57 6.58
C MET A 253 -20.76 -17.36 7.90
N GLY A 254 -20.12 -16.67 8.85
CA GLY A 254 -20.78 -16.09 10.01
C GLY A 254 -19.81 -15.39 10.95
N ALA A 255 -19.94 -14.07 11.09
CA ALA A 255 -19.09 -13.22 11.93
C ALA A 255 -19.21 -13.59 13.44
N PRO A 256 -18.16 -13.39 14.26
CA PRO A 256 -18.25 -13.66 15.69
C PRO A 256 -19.07 -12.56 16.39
N ALA A 257 -20.07 -12.99 17.16
CA ALA A 257 -20.76 -12.12 18.12
C ALA A 257 -19.83 -11.89 19.32
N VAL A 258 -19.59 -10.62 19.65
CA VAL A 258 -18.84 -10.22 20.85
C VAL A 258 -19.72 -10.46 22.08
N PRO A 259 -19.31 -11.26 23.08
CA PRO A 259 -20.09 -11.40 24.31
C PRO A 259 -19.97 -10.13 25.15
N GLY A 260 -21.07 -9.40 25.25
CA GLY A 260 -21.20 -8.24 26.12
C GLY A 260 -21.16 -8.60 27.61
N LEU A 261 -20.58 -7.69 28.39
CA LEU A 261 -20.59 -7.62 29.86
C LEU A 261 -22.03 -7.38 30.39
N GLY A 262 -22.93 -8.33 30.16
CA GLY A 262 -24.28 -8.32 30.71
C GLY A 262 -24.39 -9.32 31.87
N ALA A 263 -25.09 -8.93 32.93
CA ALA A 263 -25.41 -9.75 34.11
C ALA A 263 -26.38 -10.90 33.78
N GLY A 264 -25.97 -11.78 32.88
CA GLY A 264 -26.63 -13.06 32.58
C GLY A 264 -25.91 -14.24 33.25
N PRO A 265 -26.48 -15.45 33.17
CA PRO A 265 -25.92 -16.67 33.80
C PRO A 265 -24.46 -16.98 33.39
N GLY A 266 -24.03 -16.53 32.21
CA GLY A 266 -22.63 -16.63 31.77
C GLY A 266 -21.66 -15.74 32.54
N GLY A 267 -22.10 -14.57 33.03
CA GLY A 267 -21.29 -13.69 33.87
C GLY A 267 -21.01 -14.26 35.26
N GLN A 268 -21.95 -15.03 35.81
CA GLN A 268 -21.76 -15.74 37.08
C GLN A 268 -20.79 -16.92 36.95
N GLN A 269 -20.86 -17.66 35.83
CA GLN A 269 -19.92 -18.75 35.56
C GLN A 269 -18.50 -18.23 35.33
N PHE A 270 -18.35 -17.13 34.57
CA PHE A 270 -17.06 -16.47 34.38
C PHE A 270 -16.47 -15.97 35.72
N ALA A 271 -17.29 -15.37 36.57
CA ALA A 271 -16.87 -14.93 37.90
C ALA A 271 -16.43 -16.11 38.80
N GLN A 272 -17.15 -17.23 38.78
CA GLN A 272 -16.77 -18.44 39.54
C GLN A 272 -15.48 -19.07 39.02
N GLN A 273 -15.31 -19.11 37.70
CA GLN A 273 -14.11 -19.67 37.07
C GLN A 273 -12.88 -18.81 37.34
N MET A 274 -13.03 -17.48 37.28
CA MET A 274 -12.00 -16.52 37.71
C MET A 274 -11.60 -16.71 39.17
N GLN A 275 -12.56 -16.96 40.06
CA GLN A 275 -12.33 -17.13 41.49
C GLN A 275 -11.57 -18.42 41.82
N GLN A 276 -11.72 -19.47 41.01
CA GLN A 276 -10.99 -20.74 41.18
C GLN A 276 -9.58 -20.69 40.55
N GLN A 277 -9.44 -20.04 39.40
CA GLN A 277 -8.19 -20.05 38.65
C GLN A 277 -7.22 -18.94 39.05
N ASN A 278 -7.70 -17.84 39.64
CA ASN A 278 -6.84 -16.69 39.94
C ASN A 278 -7.28 -15.93 41.21
N PRO A 279 -7.13 -16.52 42.41
CA PRO A 279 -7.59 -15.92 43.67
C PRO A 279 -6.85 -14.60 44.00
N GLU A 280 -5.58 -14.47 43.63
CA GLU A 280 -4.79 -13.25 43.86
C GLU A 280 -5.29 -12.05 43.04
N LEU A 281 -5.79 -12.30 41.82
CA LEU A 281 -6.35 -11.26 40.96
C LEU A 281 -7.65 -10.67 41.55
N ILE A 282 -8.45 -11.51 42.21
CA ILE A 282 -9.67 -11.09 42.91
C ILE A 282 -9.34 -10.31 44.18
N GLU A 283 -8.30 -10.71 44.94
CA GLU A 283 -7.83 -9.97 46.11
C GLU A 283 -7.32 -8.57 45.71
N GLN A 284 -6.59 -8.48 44.58
CA GLN A 284 -6.15 -7.21 44.01
C GLN A 284 -7.33 -6.32 43.58
N LEU A 285 -8.32 -6.87 42.88
CA LEU A 285 -9.54 -6.15 42.50
C LEU A 285 -10.33 -5.67 43.73
N ARG A 286 -10.46 -6.51 44.77
CA ARG A 286 -11.13 -6.16 46.03
C ARG A 286 -10.37 -5.05 46.78
N SER A 287 -9.04 -5.11 46.82
CA SER A 287 -8.21 -4.07 47.44
C SER A 287 -8.34 -2.72 46.71
N GLN A 288 -8.45 -2.74 45.38
CA GLN A 288 -8.67 -1.52 44.59
C GLN A 288 -10.04 -0.91 44.81
N ILE A 289 -11.09 -1.71 45.01
CA ILE A 289 -12.44 -1.21 45.31
C ILE A 289 -12.50 -0.58 46.72
N HIS A 290 -11.82 -1.16 47.72
CA HIS A 290 -11.74 -0.59 49.07
C HIS A 290 -10.87 0.68 49.13
N SER A 291 -9.88 0.82 48.24
CA SER A 291 -9.09 2.05 48.11
C SER A 291 -9.83 3.21 47.45
N ARG A 292 -11.05 2.98 46.91
CA ARG A 292 -11.88 3.97 46.20
C ARG A 292 -13.13 4.40 46.94
N THR A 293 -13.34 4.02 48.20
CA THR A 293 -14.34 4.66 49.06
C THR A 293 -13.68 5.80 49.86
N PRO A 294 -13.97 7.08 49.55
CA PRO A 294 -13.53 8.18 50.38
C PRO A 294 -14.24 8.12 51.72
N SER A 295 -13.46 8.27 52.79
CA SER A 295 -13.95 8.74 54.08
C SER A 295 -14.72 10.04 53.87
N GLY A 296 -16.04 9.99 54.01
CA GLY A 296 -16.91 11.15 54.13
C GLY A 296 -17.55 11.15 55.50
N SER A 297 -16.75 11.34 56.55
CA SER A 297 -17.26 11.67 57.88
C SER A 297 -17.43 13.19 57.99
N ASN A 298 -18.69 13.59 58.17
CA ASN A 298 -19.22 14.80 58.80
C ASN A 298 -18.22 15.76 59.46
N GLU A 299 -18.40 17.05 59.19
CA GLU A 299 -18.37 18.06 60.25
C GLU A 299 -19.62 18.96 60.13
N GLU A 300 -20.42 18.90 61.19
CA GLU A 300 -21.52 19.78 61.58
C GLU A 300 -20.97 21.11 62.15
N GLN A 301 -21.55 22.22 61.69
CA GLN A 301 -22.01 23.39 62.49
C GLN A 301 -20.99 24.28 63.24
N PRO A 302 -21.32 25.56 63.56
CA PRO A 302 -22.64 26.13 63.88
C PRO A 302 -23.23 27.15 62.90
#